data_AF-A0A951Z624-F1
#
_entry.id   AF-A0A951Z624-F1
#
_cell.length_a   1.000
_cell.length_b   1.000
_cell.length_c   1.000
_cell.angle_alpha   90.00
_cell.angle_beta   90.00
_cell.angle_gamma   90.00
#
_symmetry.space_group_name_H-M   'P 1'
#
loop_
_entity.id
_entity.type
_entity.pdbx_description
1 polymer ?
#
loop_
_entity_poly.entity_id
_entity_poly.type
_entity_poly.pdbx_seq_one_letter_code
_entity_poly.pdbx_strand_id
1 'polypeptide(L)'
;MRITGTFLDEITHDIPSQNWGRAEWDREFALYKKIGLDTVIIIRAGYRNKCIVPSKTIPDLLPVYEDLAETFFDLADQHGLNLYFGTYDSGRHWVRRTWWKEVEVNKPFLEEVVERYGHHPSFKGWYLCHETGKNDMHIVELFNHIGRFCKSLKDLPVLISPYPQGAKQLGEAGFTLDESFDHWNRIFEETKGAFDICAFQDGQVHYQELPAFIEGIGELGKRHGVTIWSNLETFDRDMPIKFPPADWRYLRFKIEAASRVAEKIITFEFPHFVSPHSCYPAAHNLFRRYAEHFGIEGV
;
A
#
# COMPACT_ATOMS: atom_id res chain seq x y z
N MET A 1 7.23 11.95 -12.97
CA MET A 1 5.83 11.72 -12.56
C MET A 1 5.61 12.29 -11.16
N ARG A 2 4.37 12.52 -10.75
CA ARG A 2 4.01 12.92 -9.38
C ARG A 2 3.51 11.70 -8.59
N ILE A 3 3.55 11.79 -7.27
CA ILE A 3 2.81 10.87 -6.39
C ILE A 3 1.32 11.13 -6.64
N THR A 4 0.58 10.10 -7.02
CA THR A 4 -0.85 10.18 -7.38
C THR A 4 -1.70 9.12 -6.69
N GLY A 5 -1.10 8.29 -5.83
CA GLY A 5 -1.84 7.52 -4.81
C GLY A 5 -1.14 7.54 -3.45
N THR A 6 -1.88 7.26 -2.38
CA THR A 6 -1.31 7.09 -1.03
C THR A 6 -2.00 5.97 -0.28
N PHE A 7 -1.25 5.27 0.56
CA PHE A 7 -1.85 4.47 1.61
C PHE A 7 -2.53 5.36 2.66
N LEU A 8 -3.53 4.78 3.30
CA LEU A 8 -4.10 5.18 4.58
C LEU A 8 -3.69 4.07 5.55
N ASP A 9 -2.78 4.34 6.50
CA ASP A 9 -2.24 3.37 7.45
C ASP A 9 -3.25 3.00 8.53
N GLU A 10 -4.41 2.52 8.11
CA GLU A 10 -5.41 1.97 8.98
C GLU A 10 -5.67 0.52 8.54
N ILE A 11 -5.46 -0.49 9.39
CA ILE A 11 -4.93 -0.42 10.77
C ILE A 11 -3.40 -0.33 10.79
N THR A 12 -2.88 0.64 11.57
CA THR A 12 -1.43 0.85 11.74
C THR A 12 -0.72 -0.39 12.31
N HIS A 13 0.49 -0.67 11.83
CA HIS A 13 1.35 -1.71 12.40
C HIS A 13 2.38 -1.15 13.39
N ASP A 14 3.10 -0.11 12.97
CA ASP A 14 4.25 0.46 13.69
C ASP A 14 4.32 1.98 13.63
N ILE A 15 3.38 2.66 12.97
CA ILE A 15 3.24 4.11 12.99
C ILE A 15 2.19 4.53 14.05
N PRO A 16 2.51 5.49 14.94
CA PRO A 16 1.54 6.00 15.91
C PRO A 16 0.34 6.69 15.24
N SER A 17 -0.85 6.50 15.79
CA SER A 17 -2.04 7.21 15.31
C SER A 17 -1.92 8.73 15.50
N GLN A 18 -2.45 9.49 14.54
CA GLN A 18 -2.58 10.95 14.66
C GLN A 18 -3.85 11.37 15.42
N ASN A 19 -4.74 10.42 15.76
CA ASN A 19 -6.06 10.66 16.36
C ASN A 19 -6.96 11.57 15.49
N TRP A 20 -6.93 11.36 14.18
CA TRP A 20 -7.79 12.08 13.24
C TRP A 20 -9.20 11.52 13.23
N GLY A 21 -10.19 12.41 13.25
CA GLY A 21 -11.59 12.08 12.99
C GLY A 21 -11.98 12.45 11.56
N ARG A 22 -13.29 12.38 11.27
CA ARG A 22 -13.83 12.70 9.94
C ARG A 22 -13.43 14.10 9.43
N ALA A 23 -13.34 15.10 10.31
CA ALA A 23 -13.01 16.46 9.92
C ALA A 23 -11.56 16.61 9.43
N GLU A 24 -10.61 15.97 10.12
CA GLU A 24 -9.21 15.96 9.70
C GLU A 24 -9.03 15.17 8.40
N TRP A 25 -9.71 14.03 8.26
CA TRP A 25 -9.69 13.24 7.03
C TRP A 25 -10.33 13.95 5.85
N ASP A 26 -11.45 14.67 6.04
CA ASP A 26 -12.09 15.46 4.98
C ASP A 26 -11.14 16.55 4.46
N ARG A 27 -10.45 17.24 5.37
CA ARG A 27 -9.41 18.22 5.00
C ARG A 27 -8.27 17.57 4.22
N GLU A 28 -7.82 16.39 4.63
CA GLU A 28 -6.76 15.66 3.95
C GLU A 28 -7.19 15.19 2.54
N PHE A 29 -8.41 14.69 2.38
CA PHE A 29 -8.93 14.25 1.08
C PHE A 29 -9.18 15.43 0.14
N ALA A 30 -9.61 16.58 0.67
CA ALA A 30 -9.69 17.83 -0.10
C ALA A 30 -8.31 18.27 -0.61
N LEU A 31 -7.26 18.12 0.21
CA LEU A 31 -5.88 18.38 -0.19
C LEU A 31 -5.45 17.43 -1.32
N TYR A 32 -5.74 16.12 -1.20
CA TYR A 32 -5.40 15.14 -2.24
C TYR A 32 -5.92 15.55 -3.61
N LYS A 33 -7.21 15.89 -3.70
CA LYS A 33 -7.81 16.38 -4.94
C LYS A 33 -7.09 17.62 -5.48
N LYS A 34 -6.76 18.57 -4.60
CA LYS A 34 -6.10 19.82 -4.97
C LYS A 34 -4.69 19.61 -5.52
N ILE A 35 -3.94 18.63 -5.02
CA ILE A 35 -2.58 18.34 -5.49
C ILE A 35 -2.53 17.32 -6.64
N GLY A 36 -3.69 16.75 -7.02
CA GLY A 36 -3.82 15.77 -8.09
C GLY A 36 -3.53 14.33 -7.66
N LEU A 37 -3.64 14.02 -6.37
CA LEU A 37 -3.79 12.64 -5.89
C LEU A 37 -5.18 12.15 -6.25
N ASP A 38 -5.27 10.97 -6.85
CA ASP A 38 -6.53 10.40 -7.36
C ASP A 38 -6.87 9.05 -6.69
N THR A 39 -5.95 8.46 -5.92
CA THR A 39 -6.10 7.12 -5.36
C THR A 39 -5.73 7.09 -3.88
N VAL A 40 -6.58 6.49 -3.06
CA VAL A 40 -6.30 6.14 -1.67
C VAL A 40 -6.37 4.62 -1.48
N ILE A 41 -5.47 4.06 -0.70
CA ILE A 41 -5.38 2.62 -0.46
C ILE A 41 -5.45 2.36 1.03
N ILE A 42 -6.52 1.72 1.52
CA ILE A 42 -6.57 1.24 2.90
C ILE A 42 -5.52 0.13 3.01
N ILE A 43 -4.53 0.25 3.88
CA ILE A 43 -3.42 -0.72 3.91
C ILE A 43 -3.87 -2.09 4.43
N ARG A 44 -4.74 -2.15 5.45
CA ARG A 44 -5.32 -3.41 5.93
C ARG A 44 -6.58 -3.10 6.72
N ALA A 45 -7.74 -3.54 6.25
CA ALA A 45 -8.98 -3.20 6.95
C ALA A 45 -9.06 -3.80 8.37
N GLY A 46 -8.25 -4.81 8.69
CA GLY A 46 -8.01 -5.19 10.07
C GLY A 46 -6.64 -5.82 10.27
N TYR A 47 -6.18 -5.75 11.52
CA TYR A 47 -4.95 -6.38 11.97
C TYR A 47 -5.16 -7.02 13.34
N ARG A 48 -5.04 -8.35 13.40
CA ARG A 48 -5.34 -9.13 14.61
C ARG A 48 -6.76 -8.79 15.11
N ASN A 49 -6.91 -8.38 16.37
CA ASN A 49 -8.20 -8.03 16.96
C ASN A 49 -8.62 -6.56 16.76
N LYS A 50 -8.06 -5.85 15.77
CA LYS A 50 -8.45 -4.47 15.42
C LYS A 50 -9.00 -4.44 13.99
N CYS A 51 -10.02 -3.63 13.75
CA CYS A 51 -10.65 -3.51 12.44
C CYS A 51 -11.23 -2.09 12.27
N ILE A 52 -11.18 -1.56 11.03
CA ILE A 52 -11.86 -0.31 10.67
C ILE A 52 -13.34 -0.51 10.34
N VAL A 53 -13.73 -1.78 10.15
CA VAL A 53 -15.09 -2.22 9.86
C VAL A 53 -15.68 -2.78 11.16
N PRO A 54 -16.92 -2.41 11.55
CA PRO A 54 -17.65 -3.05 12.64
C PRO A 54 -18.14 -4.44 12.19
N SER A 55 -17.17 -5.32 11.95
CA SER A 55 -17.32 -6.62 11.30
C SER A 55 -18.00 -7.62 12.23
N LYS A 56 -18.90 -8.42 11.67
CA LYS A 56 -19.54 -9.55 12.37
C LYS A 56 -18.83 -10.88 12.12
N THR A 57 -17.94 -10.92 11.13
CA THR A 57 -17.29 -12.14 10.63
C THR A 57 -15.93 -12.38 11.29
N ILE A 58 -15.21 -11.33 11.65
CA ILE A 58 -13.96 -11.41 12.42
C ILE A 58 -14.28 -11.57 13.92
N PRO A 59 -13.80 -12.65 14.57
CA PRO A 59 -14.04 -12.89 15.99
C PRO A 59 -13.14 -12.03 16.89
N ASP A 60 -13.55 -11.86 18.14
CA ASP A 60 -12.74 -11.28 19.24
C ASP A 60 -12.18 -9.88 18.96
N LEU A 61 -12.87 -9.09 18.13
CA LEU A 61 -12.49 -7.69 17.88
C LEU A 61 -12.57 -6.86 19.16
N LEU A 62 -11.61 -5.95 19.31
CA LEU A 62 -11.77 -4.80 20.19
C LEU A 62 -12.98 -3.97 19.74
N PRO A 63 -13.59 -3.19 20.64
CA PRO A 63 -14.71 -2.33 20.27
C PRO A 63 -14.39 -1.43 19.07
N VAL A 64 -15.20 -1.55 18.02
CA VAL A 64 -15.18 -0.66 16.86
C VAL A 64 -16.30 0.37 17.06
N TYR A 65 -15.93 1.56 17.51
CA TYR A 65 -16.88 2.62 17.83
C TYR A 65 -17.34 3.41 16.59
N GLU A 66 -16.50 3.46 15.56
CA GLU A 66 -16.74 4.19 14.32
C GLU A 66 -16.47 3.27 13.13
N ASP A 67 -17.32 3.34 12.11
CA ASP A 67 -17.08 2.69 10.83
C ASP A 67 -16.16 3.59 9.99
N LEU A 68 -14.85 3.39 10.16
CA LEU A 68 -13.86 4.20 9.48
C LEU A 68 -13.74 3.83 7.99
N ALA A 69 -14.09 2.59 7.61
CA ALA A 69 -14.22 2.22 6.21
C ALA A 69 -15.32 3.03 5.50
N GLU A 70 -16.52 3.12 6.08
CA GLU A 70 -17.60 3.96 5.57
C GLU A 70 -17.14 5.42 5.42
N THR A 71 -16.45 5.94 6.44
CA THR A 71 -15.92 7.31 6.43
C THR A 71 -14.98 7.54 5.25
N PHE A 72 -14.07 6.60 4.96
CA PHE A 72 -13.16 6.73 3.82
C PHE A 72 -13.87 6.61 2.47
N PHE A 73 -14.85 5.72 2.35
CA PHE A 73 -15.64 5.62 1.12
C PHE A 73 -16.48 6.88 0.88
N ASP A 74 -17.16 7.42 1.90
CA ASP A 74 -17.89 8.68 1.84
C ASP A 74 -17.01 9.83 1.36
N LEU A 75 -15.83 9.98 1.96
CA LEU A 75 -14.90 11.03 1.60
C LEU A 75 -14.31 10.81 0.19
N ALA A 76 -14.02 9.56 -0.19
CA ALA A 76 -13.54 9.25 -1.52
C ALA A 76 -14.60 9.58 -2.59
N ASP A 77 -15.87 9.23 -2.35
CA ASP A 77 -17.00 9.60 -3.21
C ASP A 77 -17.16 11.12 -3.30
N GLN A 78 -17.14 11.81 -2.15
CA GLN A 78 -17.30 13.27 -2.06
C GLN A 78 -16.21 14.02 -2.86
N HIS A 79 -14.96 13.56 -2.76
CA HIS A 79 -13.82 14.23 -3.39
C HIS A 79 -13.50 13.70 -4.79
N GLY A 80 -14.10 12.57 -5.20
CA GLY A 80 -13.87 11.95 -6.50
C GLY A 80 -12.55 11.17 -6.56
N LEU A 81 -12.19 10.48 -5.48
CA LEU A 81 -11.01 9.63 -5.37
C LEU A 81 -11.37 8.17 -5.63
N ASN A 82 -10.39 7.41 -6.09
CA ASN A 82 -10.45 5.97 -6.22
C ASN A 82 -9.96 5.32 -4.92
N LEU A 83 -10.78 4.45 -4.32
CA LEU A 83 -10.42 3.71 -3.11
C LEU A 83 -10.08 2.27 -3.45
N TYR A 84 -8.91 1.82 -2.98
CA TYR A 84 -8.50 0.42 -2.95
C TYR A 84 -8.64 -0.11 -1.54
N PHE A 85 -9.41 -1.18 -1.37
CA PHE A 85 -9.74 -1.74 -0.06
C PHE A 85 -8.74 -2.83 0.34
N GLY A 86 -8.03 -2.62 1.45
CA GLY A 86 -7.07 -3.56 2.02
C GLY A 86 -7.74 -4.76 2.67
N THR A 87 -7.28 -5.97 2.36
CA THR A 87 -7.74 -7.20 2.99
C THR A 87 -7.42 -7.25 4.50
N TYR A 88 -7.89 -8.30 5.17
CA TYR A 88 -7.64 -8.51 6.60
C TYR A 88 -6.34 -9.27 6.84
N ASP A 89 -5.55 -8.82 7.81
CA ASP A 89 -4.34 -9.51 8.28
C ASP A 89 -4.56 -10.07 9.69
N SER A 90 -4.58 -11.40 9.83
CA SER A 90 -4.73 -12.05 11.13
C SER A 90 -3.54 -11.84 12.08
N GLY A 91 -2.38 -11.46 11.55
CA GLY A 91 -1.10 -11.40 12.25
C GLY A 91 -0.59 -12.76 12.74
N ARG A 92 -1.19 -13.86 12.29
CA ARG A 92 -0.92 -15.21 12.81
C ARG A 92 -0.81 -16.27 11.73
N HIS A 93 -1.80 -16.42 10.86
CA HIS A 93 -1.94 -17.64 10.06
C HIS A 93 -0.96 -17.67 8.89
N TRP A 94 -0.83 -16.57 8.15
CA TRP A 94 0.14 -16.48 7.06
C TRP A 94 1.60 -16.53 7.55
N VAL A 95 1.93 -15.84 8.67
CA VAL A 95 3.27 -15.87 9.28
C VAL A 95 3.68 -17.28 9.73
N ARG A 96 2.71 -18.10 10.14
CA ARG A 96 2.92 -19.50 10.54
C ARG A 96 2.79 -20.49 9.39
N ARG A 97 2.79 -20.02 8.14
CA ARG A 97 2.67 -20.86 6.93
C ARG A 97 1.37 -21.67 6.86
N THR A 98 0.35 -21.25 7.61
CA THR A 98 -1.01 -21.82 7.59
C THR A 98 -1.94 -20.97 6.74
N TRP A 99 -1.55 -20.72 5.49
CA TRP A 99 -2.22 -19.77 4.59
C TRP A 99 -3.72 -20.04 4.40
N TRP A 100 -4.15 -21.31 4.40
CA TRP A 100 -5.55 -21.68 4.21
C TRP A 100 -6.45 -21.11 5.31
N LYS A 101 -5.95 -20.98 6.55
CA LYS A 101 -6.69 -20.34 7.64
C LYS A 101 -6.82 -18.84 7.45
N GLU A 102 -5.81 -18.20 6.87
CA GLU A 102 -5.88 -16.78 6.50
C GLU A 102 -6.97 -16.55 5.43
N VAL A 103 -7.06 -17.47 4.46
CA VAL A 103 -8.11 -17.49 3.44
C VAL A 103 -9.49 -17.72 4.06
N GLU A 104 -9.62 -18.70 4.95
CA GLU A 104 -10.88 -19.02 5.66
C GLU A 104 -11.42 -17.83 6.43
N VAL A 105 -10.56 -17.02 7.05
CA VAL A 105 -10.97 -15.80 7.76
C VAL A 105 -11.27 -14.65 6.80
N ASN A 106 -10.50 -14.48 5.73
CA ASN A 106 -10.70 -13.37 4.78
C ASN A 106 -11.99 -13.51 3.97
N LYS A 107 -12.38 -14.71 3.56
CA LYS A 107 -13.55 -14.91 2.69
C LYS A 107 -14.86 -14.31 3.25
N PRO A 108 -15.35 -14.69 4.44
CA PRO A 108 -16.58 -14.11 4.97
C PRO A 108 -16.43 -12.61 5.25
N PHE A 109 -15.25 -12.14 5.63
CA PHE A 109 -14.99 -10.71 5.81
C PHE A 109 -15.11 -9.93 4.50
N LEU A 110 -14.57 -10.44 3.40
CA LEU A 110 -14.67 -9.79 2.09
C LEU A 110 -16.10 -9.79 1.54
N GLU A 111 -16.87 -10.83 1.81
CA GLU A 111 -18.32 -10.86 1.51
C GLU A 111 -19.06 -9.73 2.27
N GLU A 112 -18.80 -9.59 3.58
CA GLU A 112 -19.35 -8.52 4.41
C GLU A 112 -18.94 -7.12 3.90
N VAL A 113 -17.70 -6.95 3.45
CA VAL A 113 -17.20 -5.69 2.86
C VAL A 113 -17.95 -5.34 1.58
N VAL A 114 -18.20 -6.30 0.68
CA VAL A 114 -18.96 -6.02 -0.56
C VAL A 114 -20.43 -5.74 -0.24
N GLU A 115 -21.03 -6.46 0.70
CA GLU A 115 -22.41 -6.21 1.13
C GLU A 115 -22.59 -4.78 1.66
N ARG A 116 -21.66 -4.33 2.50
CA ARG A 116 -21.71 -2.99 3.11
C ARG A 116 -21.34 -1.90 2.13
N TYR A 117 -20.17 -1.99 1.51
CA TYR A 117 -19.53 -0.87 0.82
C TYR A 117 -19.51 -1.01 -0.71
N GLY A 118 -19.96 -2.15 -1.25
CA GLY A 118 -19.90 -2.43 -2.69
C GLY A 118 -20.68 -1.44 -3.56
N HIS A 119 -21.58 -0.66 -2.96
CA HIS A 119 -22.40 0.36 -3.60
C HIS A 119 -21.65 1.68 -3.88
N HIS A 120 -20.53 1.95 -3.19
CA HIS A 120 -19.76 3.18 -3.39
C HIS A 120 -19.09 3.22 -4.77
N PRO A 121 -19.30 4.29 -5.56
CA PRO A 121 -18.64 4.44 -6.85
C PRO A 121 -17.11 4.58 -6.75
N SER A 122 -16.58 5.07 -5.61
CA SER A 122 -15.14 5.12 -5.34
C SER A 122 -14.49 3.76 -5.11
N PHE A 123 -15.25 2.67 -4.90
CA PHE A 123 -14.67 1.34 -4.77
C PHE A 123 -14.09 0.88 -6.12
N LYS A 124 -12.78 1.06 -6.29
CA LYS A 124 -12.07 0.88 -7.57
C LYS A 124 -11.02 -0.22 -7.56
N GLY A 125 -10.68 -0.78 -6.42
CA GLY A 125 -9.74 -1.89 -6.38
C GLY A 125 -9.64 -2.58 -5.03
N TRP A 126 -8.88 -3.66 -5.02
CA TRP A 126 -8.54 -4.42 -3.83
C TRP A 126 -7.04 -4.29 -3.57
N TYR A 127 -6.63 -4.34 -2.31
CA TYR A 127 -5.23 -4.41 -1.92
C TYR A 127 -5.00 -5.66 -1.05
N LEU A 128 -4.14 -6.57 -1.49
CA LEU A 128 -3.74 -7.72 -0.67
C LEU A 128 -2.65 -7.27 0.29
N CYS A 129 -2.98 -7.21 1.58
CA CYS A 129 -2.12 -6.63 2.61
C CYS A 129 -0.95 -7.52 3.05
N HIS A 130 -0.89 -8.77 2.56
CA HIS A 130 0.17 -9.72 2.91
C HIS A 130 1.41 -9.48 2.05
N GLU A 131 2.41 -8.80 2.64
CA GLU A 131 3.64 -8.41 1.95
C GLU A 131 4.68 -9.54 1.94
N THR A 132 5.46 -9.64 0.85
CA THR A 132 6.58 -10.57 0.73
C THR A 132 7.76 -9.94 0.02
N GLY A 133 8.97 -10.42 0.31
CA GLY A 133 10.18 -10.09 -0.45
C GLY A 133 10.73 -11.21 -1.33
N LYS A 134 10.14 -12.40 -1.26
CA LYS A 134 10.65 -13.58 -1.96
C LYS A 134 9.55 -14.56 -2.36
N ASN A 135 9.84 -15.38 -3.36
CA ASN A 135 8.99 -16.52 -3.72
C ASN A 135 8.95 -17.51 -2.55
N ASP A 136 7.74 -17.82 -2.10
CA ASP A 136 7.41 -18.83 -1.10
C ASP A 136 6.03 -19.41 -1.45
N MET A 137 5.86 -20.72 -1.33
CA MET A 137 4.60 -21.38 -1.72
C MET A 137 3.40 -20.80 -0.96
N HIS A 138 3.56 -20.44 0.31
CA HIS A 138 2.44 -20.00 1.13
C HIS A 138 1.94 -18.61 0.70
N ILE A 139 2.82 -17.70 0.27
CA ILE A 139 2.39 -16.40 -0.26
C ILE A 139 1.74 -16.53 -1.64
N VAL A 140 2.27 -17.42 -2.49
CA VAL A 140 1.69 -17.71 -3.81
C VAL A 140 0.25 -18.23 -3.67
N GLU A 141 0.02 -19.18 -2.77
CA GLU A 141 -1.33 -19.69 -2.49
C GLU A 141 -2.25 -18.63 -1.90
N LEU A 142 -1.76 -17.74 -1.01
CA LEU A 142 -2.56 -16.62 -0.50
C LEU A 142 -3.01 -15.70 -1.62
N PHE A 143 -2.10 -15.28 -2.50
CA PHE A 143 -2.44 -14.41 -3.62
C PHE A 143 -3.45 -15.07 -4.53
N ASN A 144 -3.22 -16.33 -4.92
CA ASN A 144 -4.13 -17.07 -5.79
C ASN A 144 -5.53 -17.21 -5.18
N HIS A 145 -5.64 -17.51 -3.90
CA HIS A 145 -6.94 -17.74 -3.27
C HIS A 145 -7.67 -16.45 -2.89
N ILE A 146 -6.99 -15.47 -2.28
CA ILE A 146 -7.63 -14.22 -1.85
C ILE A 146 -7.85 -13.30 -3.05
N GLY A 147 -6.85 -13.11 -3.90
CA GLY A 147 -6.94 -12.22 -5.06
C GLY A 147 -8.04 -12.62 -6.04
N ARG A 148 -8.15 -13.90 -6.38
CA ARG A 148 -9.23 -14.40 -7.24
C ARG A 148 -10.59 -14.29 -6.57
N PHE A 149 -10.66 -14.48 -5.25
CA PHE A 149 -11.92 -14.32 -4.52
C PHE A 149 -12.40 -12.87 -4.52
N CYS A 150 -11.49 -11.90 -4.28
CA CYS A 150 -11.78 -10.48 -4.41
C CYS A 150 -12.40 -10.15 -5.78
N LYS A 151 -11.76 -10.60 -6.88
CA LYS A 151 -12.28 -10.41 -8.24
C LYS A 151 -13.65 -11.07 -8.46
N SER A 152 -13.87 -12.24 -7.87
CA SER A 152 -15.16 -12.94 -7.98
C SER A 152 -16.31 -12.23 -7.26
N LEU A 153 -16.02 -11.50 -6.17
CA LEU A 153 -17.00 -10.71 -5.45
C LEU A 153 -17.30 -9.38 -6.16
N LYS A 154 -16.25 -8.72 -6.67
CA LYS A 154 -16.35 -7.49 -7.44
C LYS A 154 -15.20 -7.44 -8.44
N ASP A 155 -15.53 -7.44 -9.73
CA ASP A 155 -14.57 -7.46 -10.83
C ASP A 155 -13.82 -6.12 -10.95
N LEU A 156 -12.79 -5.98 -10.12
CA LEU A 156 -11.95 -4.81 -9.94
C LEU A 156 -10.48 -5.23 -9.89
N PRO A 157 -9.54 -4.33 -10.25
CA PRO A 157 -8.12 -4.61 -10.16
C PRO A 157 -7.69 -4.95 -8.73
N VAL A 158 -6.75 -5.88 -8.61
CA VAL A 158 -6.12 -6.28 -7.35
C VAL A 158 -4.66 -5.82 -7.34
N LEU A 159 -4.30 -5.10 -6.29
CA LEU A 159 -2.99 -4.54 -6.03
C LEU A 159 -2.25 -5.38 -4.98
N ILE A 160 -0.95 -5.60 -5.20
CA ILE A 160 0.01 -6.01 -4.16
C ILE A 160 1.10 -4.93 -4.01
N SER A 161 1.70 -4.83 -2.82
CA SER A 161 2.79 -3.86 -2.55
C SER A 161 3.97 -4.53 -1.83
N PRO A 162 4.70 -5.42 -2.51
CA PRO A 162 5.81 -6.14 -1.91
C PRO A 162 7.04 -5.25 -1.68
N TYR A 163 8.06 -5.79 -1.00
CA TYR A 163 9.36 -5.15 -0.84
C TYR A 163 10.47 -5.96 -1.50
N PRO A 164 11.58 -5.35 -1.93
CA PRO A 164 12.78 -6.11 -2.26
C PRO A 164 13.41 -6.71 -1.00
N GLN A 165 13.88 -7.95 -1.09
CA GLN A 165 14.71 -8.59 -0.07
C GLN A 165 16.12 -7.97 -0.06
N GLY A 166 16.22 -6.70 0.34
CA GLY A 166 17.43 -5.89 0.19
C GLY A 166 18.26 -5.76 1.47
N ALA A 167 19.47 -5.22 1.32
CA ALA A 167 20.48 -5.09 2.37
C ALA A 167 20.06 -4.20 3.57
N LYS A 168 19.01 -3.38 3.43
CA LYS A 168 18.49 -2.55 4.52
C LYS A 168 17.54 -3.30 5.46
N GLN A 169 17.24 -4.58 5.19
CA GLN A 169 16.54 -5.43 6.15
C GLN A 169 17.46 -5.88 7.28
N LEU A 170 17.05 -5.63 8.52
CA LEU A 170 17.78 -6.10 9.69
C LEU A 170 17.60 -7.62 9.86
N GLY A 171 18.71 -8.37 9.77
CA GLY A 171 18.77 -9.77 10.20
C GLY A 171 18.67 -10.84 9.12
N GLU A 172 18.47 -10.48 7.84
CA GLU A 172 18.55 -11.42 6.72
C GLU A 172 19.62 -10.96 5.71
N ALA A 173 20.31 -11.90 5.06
CA ALA A 173 21.18 -11.56 3.94
C ALA A 173 20.32 -11.06 2.78
N GLY A 174 20.60 -9.85 2.29
CA GLY A 174 19.94 -9.31 1.11
C GLY A 174 20.24 -10.17 -0.11
N PHE A 175 19.25 -10.30 -0.99
CA PHE A 175 19.43 -10.92 -2.30
C PHE A 175 20.20 -9.98 -3.23
N THR A 176 20.98 -10.58 -4.12
CA THR A 176 21.46 -9.91 -5.33
C THR A 176 20.26 -9.53 -6.22
N LEU A 177 20.50 -8.65 -7.20
CA LEU A 177 19.46 -8.30 -8.17
C LEU A 177 19.00 -9.52 -8.98
N ASP A 178 19.93 -10.38 -9.41
CA ASP A 178 19.60 -11.59 -10.19
C ASP A 178 18.73 -12.57 -9.39
N GLU A 179 19.08 -12.81 -8.11
CA GLU A 179 18.24 -13.62 -7.21
C GLU A 179 16.86 -12.99 -7.03
N SER A 180 16.81 -11.67 -6.78
CA SER A 180 15.54 -10.95 -6.65
C SER A 180 14.67 -11.14 -7.90
N PHE A 181 15.25 -11.00 -9.10
CA PHE A 181 14.53 -11.16 -10.34
C PHE A 181 14.07 -12.61 -10.60
N ASP A 182 14.85 -13.63 -10.23
CA ASP A 182 14.40 -15.03 -10.30
C ASP A 182 13.20 -15.28 -9.39
N HIS A 183 13.26 -14.83 -8.13
CA HIS A 183 12.13 -14.96 -7.20
C HIS A 183 10.87 -14.26 -7.73
N TRP A 184 10.98 -13.05 -8.26
CA TRP A 184 9.83 -12.31 -8.78
C TRP A 184 9.29 -12.86 -10.10
N ASN A 185 10.17 -13.36 -10.97
CA ASN A 185 9.75 -14.07 -12.17
C ASN A 185 8.89 -15.30 -11.83
N ARG A 186 9.25 -16.07 -10.79
CA ARG A 186 8.46 -17.21 -10.31
C ARG A 186 7.14 -16.79 -9.68
N ILE A 187 7.13 -15.75 -8.84
CA ILE A 187 5.88 -15.22 -8.26
C ILE A 187 4.92 -14.83 -9.39
N PHE A 188 5.36 -14.03 -10.37
CA PHE A 188 4.50 -13.60 -11.46
C PHE A 188 3.99 -14.76 -12.31
N GLU A 189 4.81 -15.78 -12.56
CA GLU A 189 4.40 -16.99 -13.28
C GLU A 189 3.34 -17.79 -12.51
N GLU A 190 3.54 -18.01 -11.21
CA GLU A 190 2.69 -18.87 -10.37
C GLU A 190 1.39 -18.18 -9.90
N THR A 191 1.31 -16.86 -10.02
CA THR A 191 0.15 -16.04 -9.57
C THR A 191 -0.62 -15.39 -10.69
N LYS A 192 -0.48 -15.90 -11.93
CA LYS A 192 -1.24 -15.42 -13.09
C LYS A 192 -2.75 -15.33 -12.79
N GLY A 193 -3.29 -14.14 -13.01
CA GLY A 193 -4.70 -13.80 -12.79
C GLY A 193 -5.07 -13.48 -11.34
N ALA A 194 -4.19 -13.71 -10.36
CA ALA A 194 -4.45 -13.41 -8.95
C ALA A 194 -4.47 -11.91 -8.65
N PHE A 195 -3.53 -11.16 -9.24
CA PHE A 195 -3.45 -9.71 -9.14
C PHE A 195 -3.10 -9.08 -10.49
N ASP A 196 -3.30 -7.77 -10.60
CA ASP A 196 -3.15 -6.99 -11.82
C ASP A 196 -2.01 -5.98 -11.69
N ILE A 197 -1.81 -5.46 -10.48
CA ILE A 197 -0.89 -4.35 -10.20
C ILE A 197 0.10 -4.77 -9.11
N CYS A 198 1.38 -4.49 -9.33
CA CYS A 198 2.45 -4.68 -8.35
C CYS A 198 3.15 -3.35 -8.08
N ALA A 199 3.01 -2.82 -6.86
CA ALA A 199 3.64 -1.59 -6.40
C ALA A 199 4.82 -1.87 -5.45
N PHE A 200 6.03 -2.02 -5.98
CA PHE A 200 7.18 -2.30 -5.11
C PHE A 200 7.52 -1.15 -4.17
N GLN A 201 7.73 -1.47 -2.90
CA GLN A 201 8.38 -0.61 -1.93
C GLN A 201 9.83 -0.34 -2.37
N ASP A 202 10.32 0.87 -2.15
CA ASP A 202 11.61 1.33 -2.70
C ASP A 202 12.72 1.53 -1.65
N GLY A 203 12.41 1.33 -0.36
CA GLY A 203 13.33 1.70 0.73
C GLY A 203 14.26 0.60 1.23
N GLN A 204 14.10 -0.65 0.80
CA GLN A 204 14.90 -1.77 1.29
C GLN A 204 16.20 -2.02 0.49
N VAL A 205 16.32 -1.39 -0.69
CA VAL A 205 17.49 -1.47 -1.57
C VAL A 205 18.36 -0.22 -1.41
N HIS A 206 19.67 -0.34 -1.66
CA HIS A 206 20.56 0.82 -1.66
C HIS A 206 20.24 1.77 -2.82
N TYR A 207 20.39 3.08 -2.61
CA TYR A 207 20.10 4.08 -3.63
C TYR A 207 20.83 3.84 -4.97
N GLN A 208 22.04 3.27 -4.92
CA GLN A 208 22.84 2.94 -6.09
C GLN A 208 22.24 1.79 -6.93
N GLU A 209 21.55 0.86 -6.29
CA GLU A 209 20.95 -0.32 -6.93
C GLU A 209 19.50 -0.08 -7.36
N LEU A 210 18.83 0.91 -6.75
CA LEU A 210 17.41 1.20 -6.98
C LEU A 210 17.05 1.39 -8.47
N PRO A 211 17.80 2.16 -9.30
CA PRO A 211 17.47 2.30 -10.72
C PRO A 211 17.48 0.96 -11.47
N ALA A 212 18.50 0.12 -11.23
CA ALA A 212 18.62 -1.18 -11.89
C ALA A 212 17.52 -2.16 -11.43
N PHE A 213 17.19 -2.14 -10.13
CA PHE A 213 16.09 -2.91 -9.59
C PHE A 213 14.75 -2.53 -10.25
N ILE A 214 14.44 -1.23 -10.31
CA ILE A 214 13.20 -0.72 -10.91
C ILE A 214 13.12 -1.11 -12.40
N GLU A 215 14.21 -0.97 -13.15
CA GLU A 215 14.26 -1.36 -14.57
C GLU A 215 14.01 -2.86 -14.77
N GLY A 216 14.64 -3.73 -13.98
CA GLY A 216 14.44 -5.18 -14.06
C GLY A 216 13.02 -5.62 -13.69
N ILE A 217 12.44 -5.05 -12.62
CA ILE A 217 11.03 -5.29 -12.27
C ILE A 217 10.09 -4.81 -13.38
N GLY A 218 10.40 -3.67 -14.01
CA GLY A 218 9.66 -3.16 -15.16
C GLY A 218 9.63 -4.14 -16.34
N GLU A 219 10.76 -4.75 -16.66
CA GLU A 219 10.84 -5.78 -17.70
C GLU A 219 10.02 -7.02 -17.33
N LEU A 220 10.12 -7.48 -16.08
CA LEU A 220 9.34 -8.63 -15.60
C LEU A 220 7.83 -8.35 -15.67
N GLY A 221 7.40 -7.16 -15.26
CA GLY A 221 5.99 -6.76 -15.36
C GLY A 221 5.48 -6.81 -16.79
N LYS A 222 6.23 -6.25 -17.76
CA LYS A 222 5.89 -6.32 -19.19
C LYS A 222 5.82 -7.76 -19.71
N ARG A 223 6.76 -8.61 -19.30
CA ARG A 223 6.82 -10.02 -19.72
C ARG A 223 5.61 -10.83 -19.24
N HIS A 224 5.13 -10.54 -18.03
CA HIS A 224 4.05 -11.30 -17.38
C HIS A 224 2.68 -10.63 -17.47
N GLY A 225 2.59 -9.42 -18.03
CA GLY A 225 1.34 -8.67 -18.13
C GLY A 225 0.87 -8.10 -16.78
N VAL A 226 1.81 -7.77 -15.90
CA VAL A 226 1.55 -7.13 -14.60
C VAL A 226 1.88 -5.65 -14.70
N THR A 227 0.91 -4.79 -14.36
CA THR A 227 1.13 -3.34 -14.29
C THR A 227 2.05 -3.02 -13.12
N ILE A 228 3.15 -2.31 -13.41
CA ILE A 228 4.14 -1.93 -12.39
C ILE A 228 3.86 -0.52 -11.90
N TRP A 229 3.60 -0.41 -10.61
CA TRP A 229 3.57 0.85 -9.87
C TRP A 229 4.82 0.93 -8.98
N SER A 230 5.11 2.13 -8.47
CA SER A 230 6.12 2.33 -7.43
C SER A 230 5.43 2.72 -6.14
N ASN A 231 5.66 1.96 -5.07
CA ASN A 231 5.37 2.43 -3.71
C ASN A 231 6.60 3.17 -3.18
N LEU A 232 6.54 4.49 -3.33
CA LEU A 232 7.62 5.38 -2.95
C LEU A 232 7.50 5.75 -1.47
N GLU A 233 8.36 5.19 -0.63
CA GLU A 233 8.31 5.39 0.80
C GLU A 233 8.70 6.84 1.14
N THR A 234 7.82 7.56 1.81
CA THR A 234 8.05 8.98 2.16
C THR A 234 8.67 9.15 3.54
N PHE A 235 9.10 8.06 4.17
CA PHE A 235 9.82 8.03 5.44
C PHE A 235 11.28 7.58 5.27
N ASP A 236 12.11 7.85 6.27
CA ASP A 236 13.54 7.53 6.26
C ASP A 236 13.85 6.24 7.05
N ARG A 237 14.48 5.27 6.39
CA ARG A 237 14.93 4.01 7.01
C ARG A 237 16.37 4.06 7.55
N ASP A 238 17.14 5.09 7.19
CA ASP A 238 18.55 5.22 7.52
C ASP A 238 18.78 6.00 8.84
N MET A 239 17.68 6.41 9.49
CA MET A 239 17.68 7.10 10.78
C MET A 239 17.56 6.13 11.98
N PRO A 240 18.13 6.47 13.14
CA PRO A 240 18.00 5.65 14.35
C PRO A 240 16.59 5.67 14.96
N ILE A 241 15.76 6.63 14.55
CA ILE A 241 14.35 6.74 14.91
C ILE A 241 13.53 6.08 13.79
N LYS A 242 12.60 5.20 14.14
CA LYS A 242 11.72 4.52 13.17
C LYS A 242 10.29 5.07 13.33
N PHE A 243 9.76 5.83 12.38
CA PHE A 243 10.40 6.40 11.18
C PHE A 243 10.09 7.90 11.08
N PRO A 244 11.05 8.79 10.73
CA PRO A 244 10.77 10.18 10.41
C PRO A 244 10.45 10.36 8.92
N PRO A 245 9.86 11.52 8.52
CA PRO A 245 9.75 11.91 7.12
C PRO A 245 11.11 11.88 6.38
N ALA A 246 11.09 11.48 5.11
CA ALA A 246 12.27 11.33 4.27
C ALA A 246 12.95 12.67 3.94
N ASP A 247 14.26 12.63 3.70
CA ASP A 247 14.98 13.76 3.10
C ASP A 247 14.51 13.98 1.65
N TRP A 248 14.13 15.22 1.33
CA TRP A 248 13.66 15.62 0.01
C TRP A 248 14.62 15.23 -1.13
N ARG A 249 15.93 15.31 -0.91
CA ARG A 249 16.94 15.00 -1.94
C ARG A 249 16.86 13.53 -2.35
N TYR A 250 16.71 12.64 -1.38
CA TYR A 250 16.56 11.21 -1.63
C TYR A 250 15.18 10.90 -2.18
N LEU A 251 14.12 11.52 -1.65
CA LEU A 251 12.78 11.36 -2.18
C LEU A 251 12.72 11.70 -3.68
N ARG A 252 13.30 12.84 -4.07
CA ARG A 252 13.38 13.26 -5.47
C ARG A 252 14.13 12.24 -6.32
N PHE A 253 15.27 11.73 -5.86
CA PHE A 253 16.02 10.69 -6.57
C PHE A 253 15.16 9.44 -6.81
N LYS A 254 14.42 8.98 -5.79
CA LYS A 254 13.51 7.83 -5.92
C LYS A 254 12.37 8.11 -6.91
N ILE A 255 11.81 9.33 -6.90
CA ILE A 255 10.78 9.74 -7.88
C ILE A 255 11.33 9.71 -9.30
N GLU A 256 12.53 10.24 -9.52
CA GLU A 256 13.19 10.27 -10.84
C GLU A 256 13.49 8.86 -11.34
N ALA A 257 13.90 7.93 -10.47
CA ALA A 257 14.11 6.53 -10.81
C ALA A 257 12.79 5.81 -11.15
N ALA A 258 11.78 5.93 -10.28
CA ALA A 258 10.45 5.33 -10.48
C ALA A 258 9.79 5.81 -11.78
N SER A 259 9.93 7.11 -12.10
CA SER A 259 9.31 7.74 -13.28
C SER A 259 9.78 7.18 -14.62
N ARG A 260 10.86 6.38 -14.65
CA ARG A 260 11.37 5.75 -15.89
C ARG A 260 10.58 4.51 -16.29
N VAL A 261 9.88 3.89 -15.35
CA VAL A 261 9.34 2.54 -15.51
C VAL A 261 7.90 2.44 -15.02
N ALA A 262 7.60 3.00 -13.85
CA ALA A 262 6.30 2.81 -13.21
C ALA A 262 5.20 3.55 -13.99
N GLU A 263 4.02 2.92 -14.09
CA GLU A 263 2.83 3.56 -14.65
C GLU A 263 2.17 4.53 -13.66
N LYS A 264 2.38 4.30 -12.36
CA LYS A 264 1.91 5.17 -11.28
C LYS A 264 2.90 5.16 -10.11
N ILE A 265 3.02 6.30 -9.43
CA ILE A 265 3.72 6.41 -8.14
C ILE A 265 2.67 6.58 -7.05
N ILE A 266 2.65 5.65 -6.11
CA ILE A 266 1.93 5.73 -4.84
C ILE A 266 2.92 5.92 -3.69
N THR A 267 2.45 6.17 -2.47
CA THR A 267 3.33 6.29 -1.30
C THR A 267 2.75 5.64 -0.06
N PHE A 268 3.62 4.97 0.70
CA PHE A 268 3.46 4.79 2.13
C PHE A 268 4.33 5.83 2.88
N GLU A 269 3.76 6.82 3.56
CA GLU A 269 2.39 7.30 3.37
C GLU A 269 2.27 8.81 3.50
N PHE A 270 1.27 9.37 2.82
CA PHE A 270 1.07 10.81 2.78
C PHE A 270 0.64 11.41 4.13
N PRO A 271 -0.36 10.88 4.85
CA PRO A 271 -0.88 11.50 6.08
C PRO A 271 0.20 11.83 7.12
N HIS A 272 1.12 10.91 7.38
CA HIS A 272 2.16 11.13 8.38
C HIS A 272 3.43 11.75 7.81
N PHE A 273 3.88 11.32 6.63
CA PHE A 273 5.23 11.65 6.21
C PHE A 273 5.30 12.79 5.21
N VAL A 274 4.19 13.16 4.59
CA VAL A 274 4.15 14.28 3.65
C VAL A 274 3.20 15.37 4.10
N SER A 275 2.02 15.06 4.64
CA SER A 275 0.95 16.02 4.87
C SER A 275 1.39 17.29 5.62
N PRO A 276 0.95 18.50 5.21
CA PRO A 276 1.07 19.72 6.01
C PRO A 276 0.22 19.69 7.29
N HIS A 277 -0.58 18.64 7.49
CA HIS A 277 -1.41 18.42 8.68
C HIS A 277 -0.83 17.37 9.63
N SER A 278 0.28 16.75 9.24
CA SER A 278 0.95 15.70 9.99
C SER A 278 1.35 16.14 11.41
N CYS A 279 1.35 15.20 12.35
CA CYS A 279 1.97 15.35 13.67
C CYS A 279 3.51 15.48 13.61
N TYR A 280 4.14 15.19 12.47
CA TYR A 280 5.58 15.37 12.23
C TYR A 280 5.85 16.70 11.51
N PRO A 281 6.44 17.72 12.16
CA PRO A 281 6.72 19.01 11.52
C PRO A 281 7.66 18.92 10.30
N ALA A 282 8.50 17.88 10.24
CA ALA A 282 9.35 17.63 9.07
C ALA A 282 8.54 17.30 7.81
N ALA A 283 7.36 16.67 7.94
CA ALA A 283 6.47 16.38 6.81
C ALA A 283 5.97 17.68 6.16
N HIS A 284 5.67 18.72 6.95
CA HIS A 284 5.23 20.02 6.43
C HIS A 284 6.30 20.66 5.54
N ASN A 285 7.57 20.51 5.92
CA ASN A 285 8.69 20.97 5.12
C ASN A 285 8.88 20.13 3.85
N LEU A 286 8.72 18.81 3.97
CA LEU A 286 8.79 17.90 2.84
C LEU A 286 7.71 18.22 1.80
N PHE A 287 6.47 18.49 2.25
CA PHE A 287 5.38 18.94 1.40
C PHE A 287 5.72 20.21 0.64
N ARG A 288 6.26 21.23 1.32
CA ARG A 288 6.64 22.49 0.66
C ARG A 288 7.70 22.26 -0.41
N ARG A 289 8.71 21.44 -0.15
CA ARG A 289 9.74 21.09 -1.15
C ARG A 289 9.15 20.31 -2.33
N TYR A 290 8.24 19.38 -2.06
CA TYR A 290 7.51 18.64 -3.09
C TYR A 290 6.66 19.57 -3.97
N ALA A 291 5.88 20.46 -3.36
CA ALA A 291 5.04 21.43 -4.04
C ALA A 291 5.87 22.41 -4.90
N GLU A 292 6.97 22.95 -4.36
CA GLU A 292 7.89 23.83 -5.09
C GLU A 292 8.49 23.13 -6.31
N HIS A 293 8.92 21.87 -6.17
CA HIS A 293 9.53 21.12 -7.27
C HIS A 293 8.55 20.83 -8.41
N PHE A 294 7.28 20.56 -8.08
CA PHE A 294 6.24 20.24 -9.05
C PHE A 294 5.38 21.43 -9.47
N GLY A 295 5.68 22.64 -8.99
CA GLY A 295 4.91 23.85 -9.29
C GLY A 295 3.45 23.75 -8.83
N ILE A 296 3.20 23.13 -7.67
CA ILE A 296 1.85 23.02 -7.10
C ILE A 296 1.56 24.32 -6.36
N GLU A 297 0.66 25.13 -6.90
CA GLU A 297 0.32 26.45 -6.36
C GLU A 297 -0.88 26.40 -5.40
N GLY A 298 -0.90 27.37 -4.47
CA GLY A 298 -2.04 27.62 -3.58
C GLY A 298 -2.24 26.60 -2.47
N VAL A 299 -1.29 25.68 -2.23
CA VAL A 299 -1.32 24.65 -1.18
C VAL A 299 -0.38 24.94 -0.02
#